data_AF-A0A2N2URT1-F1
#
_entry.id   AF-A0A2N2URT1-F1
#
_cell.length_a   1.000
_cell.length_b   1.000
_cell.length_c   1.000
_cell.angle_alpha   90.00
_cell.angle_beta   90.00
_cell.angle_gamma   90.00
#
_symmetry.space_group_name_H-M   'P 1'
#
loop_
_entity.id
_entity.type
_entity.pdbx_description
1 polymer ?
#
loop_
_entity_poly.entity_id
_entity_poly.type
_entity_poly.pdbx_seq_one_letter_code
_entity_poly.pdbx_strand_id
1 'polypeptide(L)'
;MKFVQFPNGKVWRVDNDGWIEGSVSVPDYENLDSLEARLDAIAEVATGSCCGLTDFAYQFRGNDIVSFRGCAEELPADEADYAEADFKVLEADSAELANALVVQYELLPVEAEHALDNLENNYGEESLLDVLGSQRQIRSPAHPEECNYVRVVVDGFEVAYWCDDEWRDDPACVMGAFLGAAHG
;
A
#
# COMPACT_ATOMS: atom_id res chain seq x y z
N MET A 1 14.96 -6.08 0.12
CA MET A 1 13.50 -5.85 0.13
C MET A 1 12.89 -6.92 -0.76
N LYS A 2 11.88 -7.62 -0.26
CA LYS A 2 11.19 -8.68 -1.01
C LYS A 2 9.67 -8.47 -0.91
N PHE A 3 8.94 -8.94 -1.91
CA PHE A 3 7.49 -9.01 -1.83
C PHE A 3 7.09 -10.41 -1.42
N VAL A 4 6.30 -10.53 -0.37
CA VAL A 4 5.83 -11.83 0.10
C VAL A 4 4.30 -11.84 0.04
N GLN A 5 3.77 -12.80 -0.71
CA GLN A 5 2.36 -13.14 -0.68
C GLN A 5 2.09 -14.11 0.48
N PHE A 6 1.15 -13.72 1.32
CA PHE A 6 0.64 -14.48 2.45
C PHE A 6 -0.47 -15.44 1.97
N PRO A 7 -0.79 -16.50 2.74
CA PRO A 7 -1.84 -17.47 2.39
C PRO A 7 -3.22 -16.86 2.16
N ASN A 8 -3.53 -15.73 2.79
CA ASN A 8 -4.77 -14.97 2.59
C ASN A 8 -4.80 -14.17 1.27
N GLY A 9 -3.72 -14.23 0.47
CA GLY A 9 -3.57 -13.55 -0.80
C GLY A 9 -2.97 -12.15 -0.72
N LYS A 10 -2.80 -11.58 0.48
CA LYS A 10 -2.18 -10.27 0.68
C LYS A 10 -0.69 -10.31 0.38
N VAL A 11 -0.17 -9.22 -0.17
CA VAL A 11 1.22 -9.04 -0.54
C VAL A 11 1.77 -7.82 0.17
N TRP A 12 2.92 -8.02 0.81
CA TRP A 12 3.59 -6.96 1.56
C TRP A 12 5.04 -6.85 1.12
N ARG A 13 5.57 -5.62 1.17
CA ARG A 13 7.01 -5.38 1.20
C ARG A 13 7.50 -5.81 2.57
N VAL A 14 8.32 -6.86 2.62
CA VAL A 14 8.95 -7.32 3.85
C VAL A 14 10.39 -6.84 3.87
N ASP A 15 10.77 -6.16 4.96
CA ASP A 15 12.15 -5.78 5.19
C ASP A 15 12.99 -6.95 5.77
N ASN A 16 14.25 -6.68 6.11
CA ASN A 16 15.14 -7.73 6.61
C ASN A 16 14.81 -8.18 8.04
N ASP A 17 14.01 -7.38 8.77
CA ASP A 17 13.64 -7.61 10.16
C ASP A 17 12.21 -8.16 10.27
N GLY A 18 11.57 -8.51 9.13
CA GLY A 18 10.22 -9.07 9.09
C GLY A 18 9.11 -8.04 9.23
N TRP A 19 9.42 -6.74 9.11
CA TRP A 19 8.39 -5.71 9.17
C TRP A 19 7.61 -5.62 7.88
N ILE A 20 6.32 -5.39 8.04
CA ILE A 20 5.39 -5.04 6.99
C ILE A 20 4.64 -3.76 7.37
N GLU A 21 4.30 -2.98 6.36
CA GLU A 21 3.46 -1.80 6.48
C GLU A 21 2.56 -1.66 5.26
N GLY A 22 1.41 -1.02 5.47
CA GLY A 22 0.45 -0.74 4.42
C GLY A 22 -0.92 -0.41 4.98
N SER A 23 -1.94 -0.60 4.15
CA SER A 23 -3.33 -0.27 4.46
C SER A 23 -4.22 -1.48 4.19
N VAL A 24 -5.16 -1.74 5.09
CA VAL A 24 -6.16 -2.80 4.96
C VAL A 24 -7.57 -2.28 5.20
N SER A 25 -8.57 -2.97 4.63
CA SER A 25 -9.99 -2.74 4.93
C SER A 25 -10.42 -3.74 6.00
N VAL A 26 -10.75 -3.25 7.19
CA VAL A 26 -11.22 -4.04 8.34
C VAL A 26 -12.72 -3.80 8.48
N PRO A 27 -13.58 -4.72 7.99
CA PRO A 27 -15.02 -4.50 7.98
C PRO A 27 -15.58 -4.20 9.37
N ASP A 28 -16.50 -3.25 9.45
CA ASP A 28 -17.17 -2.85 10.69
C ASP A 28 -16.18 -2.38 11.77
N TYR A 29 -15.07 -1.74 11.38
CA TYR A 29 -13.97 -1.37 12.30
C TYR A 29 -14.47 -0.56 13.51
N GLU A 30 -15.38 0.37 13.27
CA GLU A 30 -15.94 1.24 14.32
C GLU A 30 -16.80 0.48 15.34
N ASN A 31 -17.33 -0.69 14.95
CA ASN A 31 -18.17 -1.54 15.81
C ASN A 31 -17.33 -2.47 16.71
N LEU A 32 -16.01 -2.56 16.50
CA LEU A 32 -15.11 -3.33 17.36
C LEU A 32 -14.93 -2.61 18.71
N ASP A 33 -15.35 -3.28 19.77
CA ASP A 33 -15.59 -2.72 21.11
C ASP A 33 -14.35 -2.69 22.02
N SER A 34 -13.27 -3.34 21.61
CA SER A 34 -12.02 -3.42 22.36
C SER A 34 -10.81 -3.18 21.47
N LEU A 35 -9.70 -2.77 22.10
CA LEU A 35 -8.42 -2.66 21.41
C LEU A 35 -7.99 -4.02 20.87
N GLU A 36 -8.08 -5.07 21.68
CA GLU A 36 -7.75 -6.46 21.29
C GLU A 36 -8.51 -6.90 20.04
N ALA A 37 -9.84 -6.74 20.00
CA ALA A 37 -10.63 -7.08 18.82
C ALA A 37 -10.21 -6.31 17.56
N ARG A 38 -9.78 -5.04 17.70
CA ARG A 38 -9.26 -4.25 16.58
C ARG A 38 -7.91 -4.74 16.10
N LEU A 39 -7.00 -5.05 17.03
CA LEU A 39 -5.67 -5.58 16.71
C LEU A 39 -5.78 -6.92 16.00
N ASP A 40 -6.59 -7.84 16.54
CA ASP A 40 -6.83 -9.15 15.95
C ASP A 40 -7.45 -9.03 14.56
N ALA A 41 -8.44 -8.14 14.37
CA ALA A 41 -9.06 -7.93 13.07
C ALA A 41 -8.09 -7.32 12.05
N ILE A 42 -7.23 -6.38 12.45
CA ILE A 42 -6.21 -5.83 11.54
C ILE A 42 -5.20 -6.91 11.15
N ALA A 43 -4.69 -7.68 12.11
CA ALA A 43 -3.75 -8.77 11.85
C ALA A 43 -4.37 -9.83 10.93
N GLU A 44 -5.59 -10.30 11.23
CA GLU A 44 -6.29 -11.29 10.40
C GLU A 44 -6.50 -10.79 8.95
N VAL A 45 -6.83 -9.50 8.75
CA VAL A 45 -6.94 -8.98 7.38
C VAL A 45 -5.58 -8.81 6.71
N ALA A 46 -4.54 -8.38 7.45
CA ALA A 46 -3.22 -8.13 6.91
C ALA A 46 -2.51 -9.43 6.52
N THR A 47 -2.47 -10.41 7.41
CA THR A 47 -1.67 -11.63 7.28
C THR A 47 -2.52 -12.90 7.28
N GLY A 48 -3.79 -12.83 7.65
CA GLY A 48 -4.62 -14.02 7.89
C GLY A 48 -4.23 -14.68 9.21
N SER A 49 -4.86 -15.81 9.53
CA SER A 49 -4.54 -16.57 10.73
C SER A 49 -3.15 -17.24 10.74
N CYS A 50 -2.29 -16.94 9.75
CA CYS A 50 -0.97 -17.56 9.62
C CYS A 50 0.15 -16.81 10.34
N CYS A 51 -0.02 -15.50 10.60
CA CYS A 51 0.95 -14.69 11.31
C CYS A 51 0.27 -13.67 12.22
N GLY A 52 0.63 -13.64 13.49
CA GLY A 52 0.40 -12.47 14.34
C GLY A 52 1.25 -11.26 13.91
N LEU A 53 0.84 -10.06 14.36
CA LEU A 53 1.65 -8.83 14.24
C LEU A 53 2.10 -8.36 15.62
N THR A 54 3.41 -8.17 15.80
CA THR A 54 4.01 -7.60 17.02
C THR A 54 4.60 -6.21 16.75
N ASP A 55 4.99 -5.50 17.81
CA ASP A 55 5.47 -4.11 17.77
C ASP A 55 4.62 -3.19 16.89
N PHE A 56 3.31 -3.38 17.03
CA PHE A 56 2.31 -2.93 16.09
C PHE A 56 1.89 -1.47 16.33
N ALA A 57 1.76 -0.72 15.24
CA ALA A 57 1.19 0.62 15.19
C ALA A 57 0.13 0.70 14.09
N TYR A 58 -0.92 1.49 14.32
CA TYR A 58 -1.98 1.66 13.33
C TYR A 58 -2.67 3.03 13.43
N GLN A 59 -3.35 3.40 12.36
CA GLN A 59 -4.17 4.59 12.28
C GLN A 59 -5.44 4.30 11.48
N PHE A 60 -6.60 4.57 12.08
CA PHE A 60 -7.86 4.52 11.36
C PHE A 60 -7.97 5.71 10.38
N ARG A 61 -8.24 5.41 9.12
CA ARG A 61 -8.33 6.39 8.02
C ARG A 61 -9.77 6.68 7.59
N GLY A 62 -10.77 6.03 8.19
CA GLY A 62 -12.19 6.13 7.81
C GLY A 62 -12.62 5.02 6.85
N ASN A 63 -13.93 4.80 6.70
CA ASN A 63 -14.53 3.82 5.79
C ASN A 63 -13.89 2.42 5.90
N ASP A 64 -13.76 1.92 7.13
CA ASP A 64 -13.10 0.65 7.44
C ASP A 64 -11.61 0.54 7.04
N ILE A 65 -11.00 1.60 6.50
CA ILE A 65 -9.58 1.60 6.15
C ILE A 65 -8.71 1.89 7.37
N VAL A 66 -7.69 1.07 7.56
CA VAL A 66 -6.67 1.20 8.59
C VAL A 66 -5.29 1.13 7.93
N SER A 67 -4.43 2.12 8.16
CA SER A 67 -3.00 1.96 7.91
C SER A 67 -2.35 1.32 9.12
N PHE A 68 -1.38 0.44 8.89
CA PHE A 68 -0.72 -0.32 9.92
C PHE A 68 0.77 -0.50 9.61
N ARG A 69 1.52 -0.81 10.66
CA ARG A 69 2.89 -1.29 10.61
C ARG A 69 3.10 -2.28 11.74
N GLY A 70 3.75 -3.40 11.47
CA GLY A 70 4.05 -4.41 12.49
C GLY A 70 5.07 -5.43 12.00
N CYS A 71 5.63 -6.18 12.93
CA CYS A 71 6.53 -7.29 12.65
C CYS A 71 5.73 -8.59 12.51
N ALA A 72 5.90 -9.30 11.39
CA ALA A 72 5.32 -10.62 11.17
C ALA A 72 6.27 -11.69 11.75
N GLU A 73 6.31 -11.85 13.07
CA GLU A 73 7.26 -12.73 13.78
C GLU A 73 7.20 -14.20 13.34
N GLU A 74 6.03 -14.65 12.90
CA GLU A 74 5.80 -16.04 12.47
C GLU A 74 6.19 -16.28 11.00
N LEU A 75 6.64 -15.24 10.30
CA LEU A 75 7.24 -15.39 8.98
C LEU A 75 8.52 -16.23 9.12
N PRO A 76 8.70 -17.30 8.31
CA PRO A 76 9.89 -18.13 8.44
C PRO A 76 11.18 -17.31 8.26
N ALA A 77 12.21 -17.67 9.03
CA ALA A 77 13.51 -17.01 8.94
C ALA A 77 14.28 -17.42 7.66
N ASP A 78 14.05 -18.65 7.18
CA ASP A 78 14.60 -19.17 5.93
C ASP A 78 13.53 -19.11 4.83
N GLU A 79 13.87 -18.54 3.68
CA GLU A 79 12.99 -18.47 2.51
C GLU A 79 12.68 -19.86 1.94
N ALA A 80 13.54 -20.85 2.18
CA ALA A 80 13.28 -22.23 1.80
C ALA A 80 12.01 -22.80 2.46
N ASP A 81 11.66 -22.29 3.65
CA ASP A 81 10.50 -22.75 4.42
C ASP A 81 9.19 -22.05 4.00
N TYR A 82 9.25 -21.06 3.11
CA TYR A 82 8.07 -20.24 2.75
C TYR A 82 7.01 -21.09 2.08
N ALA A 83 7.42 -21.94 1.15
CA ALA A 83 6.51 -22.84 0.43
C ALA A 83 5.84 -23.86 1.36
N GLU A 84 6.46 -24.24 2.48
CA GLU A 84 5.85 -25.17 3.44
C GLU A 84 4.72 -24.51 4.25
N ALA A 85 4.79 -23.19 4.43
CA ALA A 85 3.79 -22.39 5.13
C ALA A 85 2.91 -21.55 4.17
N ASP A 86 2.84 -21.95 2.89
CA ASP A 86 2.03 -21.33 1.83
C ASP A 86 2.35 -19.84 1.54
N PHE A 87 3.53 -19.37 1.93
CA PHE A 87 4.07 -18.07 1.51
C PHE A 87 4.71 -18.17 0.13
N LYS A 88 4.65 -17.09 -0.64
CA LYS A 88 5.33 -16.98 -1.93
C LYS A 88 6.13 -15.70 -2.02
N VAL A 89 7.40 -15.81 -2.37
CA VAL A 89 8.21 -14.64 -2.75
C VAL A 89 7.84 -14.26 -4.18
N LEU A 90 7.51 -12.99 -4.39
CA LEU A 90 7.20 -12.42 -5.70
C LEU A 90 8.31 -11.45 -6.12
N GLU A 91 8.76 -11.58 -7.36
CA GLU A 91 9.75 -10.66 -7.93
C GLU A 91 9.10 -9.32 -8.27
N ALA A 92 9.88 -8.24 -8.15
CA ALA A 92 9.41 -6.87 -8.35
C ALA A 92 8.85 -6.61 -9.76
N ASP A 93 9.36 -7.31 -10.77
CA ASP A 93 8.97 -7.20 -12.19
C ASP A 93 8.00 -8.32 -12.63
N SER A 94 7.48 -9.11 -11.67
CA SER A 94 6.62 -10.25 -12.00
C SER A 94 5.18 -9.85 -12.29
N ALA A 95 4.58 -10.51 -13.28
CA ALA A 95 3.14 -10.42 -13.55
C ALA A 95 2.30 -10.93 -12.37
N GLU A 96 2.85 -11.82 -11.54
CA GLU A 96 2.19 -12.32 -10.34
C GLU A 96 2.04 -11.22 -9.28
N LEU A 97 3.09 -10.42 -9.07
CA LEU A 97 3.03 -9.24 -8.20
C LEU A 97 2.01 -8.23 -8.73
N ALA A 98 2.05 -7.90 -10.02
CA ALA A 98 1.10 -6.97 -10.64
C ALA A 98 -0.36 -7.40 -10.41
N ASN A 99 -0.67 -8.68 -10.66
CA ASN A 99 -2.01 -9.23 -10.44
C ASN A 99 -2.41 -9.19 -8.97
N ALA A 100 -1.48 -9.46 -8.06
CA ALA A 100 -1.77 -9.42 -6.64
C ALA A 100 -2.06 -7.98 -6.15
N LEU A 101 -1.34 -6.98 -6.65
CA LEU A 101 -1.59 -5.57 -6.35
C LEU A 101 -2.95 -5.09 -6.88
N VAL A 102 -3.32 -5.50 -8.10
CA VAL A 102 -4.66 -5.27 -8.67
C VAL A 102 -5.75 -5.78 -7.72
N VAL A 103 -5.61 -6.99 -7.21
CA VAL A 103 -6.61 -7.58 -6.32
C VAL A 103 -6.60 -6.92 -4.94
N GLN A 104 -5.41 -6.67 -4.37
CA GLN A 104 -5.27 -6.16 -3.00
C GLN A 104 -5.77 -4.73 -2.84
N TYR A 105 -5.48 -3.88 -3.82
CA TYR A 105 -5.73 -2.43 -3.77
C TYR A 105 -6.79 -1.98 -4.78
N GLU A 106 -7.49 -2.93 -5.42
CA GLU A 106 -8.53 -2.67 -6.42
C GLU A 106 -8.04 -1.78 -7.57
N LEU A 107 -6.76 -1.93 -7.97
CA LEU A 107 -6.14 -1.13 -9.02
C LEU A 107 -6.62 -1.56 -10.40
N LEU A 108 -6.59 -0.65 -11.36
CA LEU A 108 -6.61 -1.03 -12.77
C LEU A 108 -5.29 -1.74 -13.14
N PRO A 109 -5.29 -2.68 -14.09
CA PRO A 109 -4.05 -3.34 -14.53
C PRO A 109 -2.95 -2.35 -14.94
N VAL A 110 -3.32 -1.26 -15.61
CA VAL A 110 -2.39 -0.20 -16.03
C VAL A 110 -1.78 0.57 -14.84
N GLU A 111 -2.52 0.73 -13.74
CA GLU A 111 -2.01 1.36 -12.52
C GLU A 111 -0.99 0.44 -11.82
N ALA A 112 -1.25 -0.88 -11.82
CA ALA A 112 -0.30 -1.84 -11.26
C ALA A 112 0.98 -1.95 -12.10
N GLU A 113 0.88 -1.92 -13.43
CA GLU A 113 2.05 -1.82 -14.31
C GLU A 113 2.84 -0.54 -14.03
N HIS A 114 2.18 0.62 -13.98
CA HIS A 114 2.81 1.90 -13.65
C HIS A 114 3.50 1.87 -12.27
N ALA A 115 2.88 1.24 -11.28
CA ALA A 115 3.44 1.10 -9.94
C ALA A 115 4.74 0.29 -9.88
N LEU A 116 4.84 -0.77 -10.69
CA LEU A 116 6.04 -1.59 -10.75
C LEU A 116 7.13 -0.91 -11.58
N ASP A 117 6.76 -0.27 -12.69
CA ASP A 117 7.71 0.48 -13.54
C ASP A 117 8.39 1.64 -12.79
N ASN A 118 7.71 2.21 -11.79
CA ASN A 118 8.19 3.36 -11.01
C ASN A 118 8.61 2.99 -9.58
N LEU A 119 8.79 1.69 -9.28
CA LEU A 119 9.08 1.20 -7.93
C LEU A 119 10.35 1.81 -7.30
N GLU A 120 11.37 2.07 -8.13
CA GLU A 120 12.67 2.59 -7.69
C GLU A 120 12.78 4.13 -7.78
N ASN A 121 11.71 4.81 -8.20
CA ASN A 121 11.75 6.27 -8.30
C ASN A 121 11.92 6.91 -6.91
N ASN A 122 12.84 7.87 -6.84
CA ASN A 122 13.09 8.65 -5.64
C ASN A 122 12.81 10.12 -5.93
N TYR A 123 11.84 10.67 -5.22
CA TYR A 123 11.35 12.03 -5.39
C TYR A 123 11.86 13.00 -4.31
N GLY A 124 12.75 12.55 -3.41
CA GLY A 124 13.21 13.35 -2.29
C GLY A 124 12.17 13.45 -1.16
N GLU A 125 12.18 14.56 -0.44
CA GLU A 125 11.19 14.82 0.61
C GLU A 125 9.87 15.29 0.00
N GLU A 126 8.76 14.69 0.45
CA GLU A 126 7.43 14.96 -0.07
C GLU A 126 6.47 15.41 1.02
N SER A 127 5.58 16.33 0.67
CA SER A 127 4.34 16.57 1.39
C SER A 127 3.37 15.43 1.10
N LEU A 128 2.76 14.89 2.16
CA LEU A 128 1.78 13.82 2.10
C LEU A 128 0.41 14.33 2.52
N LEU A 129 -0.61 14.02 1.71
CA LEU A 129 -2.01 14.25 2.03
C LEU A 129 -2.79 12.94 1.96
N ASP A 130 -3.32 12.49 3.09
CA ASP A 130 -4.18 11.32 3.14
C ASP A 130 -5.55 11.62 2.51
N VAL A 131 -6.00 10.73 1.63
CA VAL A 131 -7.41 10.69 1.21
C VAL A 131 -8.17 9.90 2.26
N LEU A 132 -9.00 10.57 3.06
CA LEU A 132 -9.78 9.93 4.11
C LEU A 132 -10.78 8.94 3.51
N GLY A 133 -10.92 7.77 4.13
CA GLY A 133 -11.75 6.68 3.64
C GLY A 133 -11.17 5.88 2.48
N SER A 134 -9.90 6.10 2.14
CA SER A 134 -9.21 5.43 1.04
C SER A 134 -7.81 4.97 1.48
N GLN A 135 -7.28 3.97 0.78
CA GLN A 135 -5.88 3.55 0.89
C GLN A 135 -4.95 4.53 0.16
N ARG A 136 -5.50 5.32 -0.78
CA ARG A 136 -4.76 6.26 -1.62
C ARG A 136 -4.28 7.49 -0.83
N GLN A 137 -3.15 8.03 -1.25
CA GLN A 137 -2.56 9.27 -0.73
C GLN A 137 -2.11 10.13 -1.91
N ILE A 138 -2.12 11.44 -1.71
CA ILE A 138 -1.56 12.39 -2.66
C ILE A 138 -0.17 12.79 -2.16
N ARG A 139 0.81 12.79 -3.06
CA ARG A 139 2.17 13.27 -2.79
C ARG A 139 2.57 14.38 -3.75
N SER A 140 3.40 15.28 -3.23
CA SER A 140 3.96 16.43 -3.95
C SER A 140 5.26 16.86 -3.25
N PRO A 141 6.14 17.65 -3.88
CA PRO A 141 7.35 18.16 -3.24
C PRO A 141 7.09 18.79 -1.86
N ALA A 142 7.98 18.56 -0.90
CA ALA A 142 7.92 19.21 0.41
C ALA A 142 8.33 20.69 0.31
N HIS A 143 7.69 21.56 1.11
CA HIS A 143 8.16 22.94 1.25
C HIS A 143 9.62 22.95 1.76
N PRO A 144 10.54 23.75 1.18
CA PRO A 144 10.29 24.93 0.34
C PRO A 144 10.29 24.72 -1.17
N GLU A 145 10.31 23.48 -1.65
CA GLU A 145 10.34 23.20 -3.09
C GLU A 145 9.04 23.65 -3.77
N GLU A 146 9.15 24.11 -5.01
CA GLU A 146 7.99 24.44 -5.83
C GLU A 146 7.27 23.16 -6.25
N CYS A 147 5.94 23.17 -6.19
CA CYS A 147 5.14 22.03 -6.62
C CYS A 147 5.19 21.91 -8.15
N ASN A 148 6.07 21.02 -8.63
CA ASN A 148 6.28 20.73 -10.05
C ASN A 148 5.72 19.36 -10.48
N TYR A 149 5.22 18.57 -9.54
CA TYR A 149 4.47 17.34 -9.81
C TYR A 149 3.48 17.05 -8.69
N VAL A 150 2.49 16.25 -9.02
CA VAL A 150 1.69 15.52 -8.04
C VAL A 150 1.60 14.07 -8.46
N ARG A 151 1.47 13.19 -7.47
CA ARG A 151 1.26 11.77 -7.71
C ARG A 151 0.28 11.18 -6.71
N VAL A 152 -0.44 10.17 -7.15
CA VAL A 152 -1.31 9.37 -6.30
C VAL A 152 -0.56 8.08 -5.99
N VAL A 153 -0.54 7.71 -4.71
CA VAL A 153 0.12 6.50 -4.24
C VAL A 153 -0.80 5.63 -3.40
N VAL A 154 -0.56 4.33 -3.38
CA VAL A 154 -1.13 3.37 -2.42
C VAL A 154 0.02 2.64 -1.76
N ASP A 155 0.18 2.74 -0.45
CA ASP A 155 1.22 2.05 0.33
C ASP A 155 2.62 2.08 -0.33
N GLY A 156 3.00 3.27 -0.81
CA GLY A 156 4.29 3.51 -1.45
C GLY A 156 4.41 3.09 -2.92
N PHE A 157 3.35 2.57 -3.53
CA PHE A 157 3.25 2.35 -4.98
C PHE A 157 2.66 3.58 -5.64
N GLU A 158 3.39 4.16 -6.60
CA GLU A 158 2.86 5.22 -7.45
C GLU A 158 1.86 4.64 -8.45
N VAL A 159 0.61 5.06 -8.40
CA VAL A 159 -0.43 4.56 -9.31
C VAL A 159 -0.78 5.55 -10.41
N ALA A 160 -0.43 6.82 -10.20
CA ALA A 160 -0.50 7.87 -11.23
C ALA A 160 0.40 9.05 -10.88
N TYR A 161 0.88 9.75 -11.90
CA TYR A 161 1.80 10.89 -11.80
C TYR A 161 1.45 11.94 -12.86
N TRP A 162 1.56 13.22 -12.50
CA TRP A 162 1.45 14.34 -13.43
C TRP A 162 2.49 15.42 -13.10
N CYS A 163 3.14 15.98 -14.12
CA CYS A 163 4.01 17.14 -13.95
C CYS A 163 3.31 18.47 -14.28
N ASP A 164 3.97 19.58 -13.92
CA ASP A 164 3.47 20.93 -14.13
C ASP A 164 3.30 21.31 -15.61
N ASP A 165 4.12 20.75 -16.50
CA ASP A 165 3.97 20.95 -17.95
C ASP A 165 2.67 20.32 -18.48
N GLU A 166 2.32 19.10 -18.07
CA GLU A 166 1.04 18.47 -18.44
C GLU A 166 -0.16 19.27 -17.92
N TRP A 167 -0.05 19.75 -16.67
CA TRP A 167 -1.08 20.57 -16.06
C TRP A 167 -1.25 21.92 -16.76
N ARG A 168 -0.16 22.50 -17.26
CA ARG A 168 -0.17 23.76 -18.00
C ARG A 168 -0.86 23.61 -19.35
N ASP A 169 -0.68 22.46 -20.00
CA ASP A 169 -1.20 22.18 -21.33
C ASP A 169 -2.69 21.80 -21.32
N ASP A 170 -3.14 20.93 -20.40
CA ASP A 170 -4.55 20.53 -20.26
C ASP A 170 -5.02 20.43 -18.80
N PRO A 171 -5.21 21.57 -18.12
CA PRO A 171 -5.52 21.59 -16.68
C PRO A 171 -6.85 20.92 -16.34
N ALA A 172 -7.84 20.97 -17.24
CA ALA A 172 -9.16 20.40 -16.97
C ALA A 172 -9.14 18.87 -17.05
N CYS A 173 -8.47 18.32 -18.06
CA CYS A 173 -8.30 16.88 -18.20
C CYS A 173 -7.43 16.32 -17.06
N VAL A 174 -6.30 16.96 -16.78
CA VAL A 174 -5.39 16.56 -15.70
C VAL A 174 -6.10 16.58 -14.35
N MET A 175 -6.85 17.64 -14.02
CA MET A 175 -7.61 17.69 -12.78
C MET A 175 -8.68 16.60 -12.67
N GLY A 176 -9.38 16.30 -13.76
CA GLY A 176 -10.36 15.21 -13.79
C GLY A 176 -9.71 13.84 -13.55
N ALA A 177 -8.60 13.58 -14.24
CA ALA A 177 -7.84 12.34 -14.11
C ALA A 177 -7.22 12.19 -12.71
N PHE A 178 -6.64 13.27 -12.18
CA PHE A 178 -6.07 13.31 -10.84
C PHE A 178 -7.11 13.03 -9.76
N LEU A 179 -8.27 13.70 -9.81
CA LEU A 179 -9.33 13.45 -8.84
C LEU A 179 -9.92 12.04 -8.96
N GLY A 180 -10.05 11.52 -10.18
CA GLY A 180 -10.46 10.13 -10.42
C GLY A 180 -9.47 9.14 -9.81
N ALA A 181 -8.18 9.29 -10.10
CA ALA A 181 -7.14 8.45 -9.53
C ALA A 181 -7.06 8.59 -8.01
N ALA A 182 -7.22 9.78 -7.43
CA ALA A 182 -7.20 9.95 -5.98
C ALA A 182 -8.40 9.29 -5.28
N HIS A 183 -9.55 9.19 -5.96
CA HIS A 183 -10.74 8.53 -5.43
C HIS A 183 -10.59 7.01 -5.35
N GLY A 184 -10.01 6.40 -6.40
CA GLY A 184 -10.04 4.95 -6.62
C GLY A 184 -11.22 4.56 -7.51
#